data_AF-A0A9N7NTR7-F1
#
_entry.id   AF-A0A9N7NTR7-F1
#
_cell.length_a   1.000
_cell.length_b   1.000
_cell.length_c   1.000
_cell.angle_alpha   90.00
_cell.angle_beta   90.00
_cell.angle_gamma   90.00
#
_symmetry.space_group_name_H-M   'P 1'
#
loop_
_entity.id
_entity.type
_entity.pdbx_description
1 polymer ?
#
loop_
_entity_poly.entity_id
_entity_poly.type
_entity_poly.pdbx_seq_one_letter_code
_entity_poly.pdbx_strand_id
1 'polypeptide(L)'
;MVASNRPGRTQPCASGPSGKCKAIGRGFFSSSQCNDNCGYEPAPNCKRFQCASYAVVHSQKEFEIRKYDEALSVSAPSVTMDDYKSAASKGFLTLFRYYNGYNTERVKINLTIPVLINVKNTSYNVYFRAPKEYQNTTKLLPKPTDKNIQQVTLPKHKFAAVTSFGS
;
A
#
# COMPACT_ATOMS: atom_id res chain seq x y z
N MET A 1 1.77 -22.65 10.56
CA MET A 1 2.54 -23.51 11.47
C MET A 1 3.17 -22.64 12.55
N VAL A 2 3.32 -23.19 13.75
CA VAL A 2 3.03 -22.57 15.06
C VAL A 2 4.22 -21.80 15.68
N ALA A 3 3.92 -20.69 16.35
CA ALA A 3 4.47 -20.39 17.67
C ALA A 3 3.44 -19.60 18.50
N SER A 4 2.97 -20.23 19.57
CA SER A 4 2.16 -19.62 20.63
C SER A 4 3.04 -18.69 21.45
N ASN A 5 2.61 -17.45 21.63
CA ASN A 5 2.86 -16.66 22.82
C ASN A 5 1.78 -15.59 22.95
N ARG A 6 1.19 -15.47 24.15
CA ARG A 6 0.17 -14.46 24.49
C ARG A 6 0.66 -13.06 24.11
N PRO A 7 -0.08 -12.27 23.31
CA PRO A 7 0.24 -10.87 23.19
C PRO A 7 -0.30 -10.15 24.42
N GLY A 8 0.61 -9.64 25.25
CA GLY A 8 0.32 -8.46 26.06
C GLY A 8 -0.24 -7.38 25.14
N ARG A 9 -1.26 -6.66 25.62
CA ARG A 9 -2.04 -5.66 24.88
C ARG A 9 -1.09 -4.59 24.29
N THR A 10 -0.71 -4.71 23.03
CA THR A 10 0.07 -3.70 22.32
C THR A 10 -0.89 -2.60 21.84
N GLN A 11 -0.67 -1.38 22.31
CA GLN A 11 -1.39 -0.20 21.81
C GLN A 11 -0.86 0.17 20.42
N PRO A 12 -1.73 0.45 19.43
CA PRO A 12 -1.30 0.91 18.12
C PRO A 12 -0.75 2.34 18.22
N CYS A 13 0.44 2.55 17.64
CA CYS A 13 0.96 3.89 17.38
C CYS A 13 0.18 4.48 16.20
N ALA A 14 -0.50 5.61 16.42
CA ALA A 14 -1.15 6.37 15.35
C ALA A 14 -0.51 7.74 15.27
N SER A 15 0.07 8.10 14.13
CA SER A 15 0.02 9.47 13.55
C SER A 15 0.85 9.59 12.27
N GLY A 16 0.48 10.61 11.47
CA GLY A 16 0.87 10.83 10.08
C GLY A 16 2.30 11.38 9.82
N PRO A 17 2.52 12.05 8.68
CA PRO A 17 3.83 12.13 8.05
C PRO A 17 4.65 13.33 8.55
N SER A 18 5.33 13.23 9.70
CA SER A 18 6.59 13.97 10.01
C SER A 18 6.96 13.89 11.50
N GLY A 19 8.21 13.56 11.83
CA GLY A 19 8.78 13.82 13.17
C GLY A 19 10.15 13.15 13.41
N LYS A 20 11.07 13.82 14.11
CA LYS A 20 12.46 13.38 14.41
C LYS A 20 12.58 12.79 15.83
N CYS A 21 13.54 11.90 16.11
CA CYS A 21 13.76 11.30 17.45
C CYS A 21 14.89 11.94 18.26
N LYS A 22 14.68 12.07 19.59
CA LYS A 22 15.76 12.31 20.58
C LYS A 22 15.48 11.51 21.87
N ALA A 23 16.53 10.95 22.47
CA ALA A 23 16.45 10.00 23.59
C ALA A 23 16.32 10.68 24.98
N ILE A 24 15.56 10.07 25.90
CA ILE A 24 15.59 10.39 27.34
C ILE A 24 15.53 9.09 28.17
N GLY A 25 16.49 8.91 29.09
CA GLY A 25 16.22 8.37 30.43
C GLY A 25 16.68 6.95 30.76
N ARG A 26 17.56 6.85 31.77
CA ARG A 26 18.19 5.64 32.33
C ARG A 26 17.25 4.86 33.27
N GLY A 27 17.20 3.52 33.16
CA GLY A 27 16.54 2.65 34.14
C GLY A 27 16.50 1.17 33.73
N PHE A 28 16.77 0.26 34.67
CA PHE A 28 17.10 -1.17 34.49
C PHE A 28 15.93 -2.12 34.12
N PHE A 29 14.82 -1.61 33.61
CA PHE A 29 13.74 -2.42 33.05
C PHE A 29 13.55 -2.05 31.58
N SER A 30 14.23 -2.76 30.68
CA SER A 30 14.10 -2.57 29.24
C SER A 30 12.80 -3.20 28.73
N SER A 31 11.65 -2.68 29.17
CA SER A 31 10.44 -2.76 28.34
C SER A 31 10.69 -1.82 27.17
N SER A 32 10.93 -2.36 25.97
CA SER A 32 11.06 -1.58 24.74
C SER A 32 9.72 -0.93 24.40
N GLN A 33 9.39 0.14 25.13
CA GLN A 33 8.30 1.04 24.82
C GLN A 33 8.67 1.71 23.50
N CYS A 34 7.89 1.39 22.47
CA CYS A 34 7.97 1.99 21.15
C CYS A 34 7.49 3.44 21.28
N ASN A 35 8.40 4.37 21.58
CA ASN A 35 8.05 5.80 21.62
C ASN A 35 8.03 6.37 20.20
N ASP A 36 6.86 6.87 19.79
CA ASP A 36 6.47 7.94 18.83
C ASP A 36 7.28 8.19 17.54
N ASN A 37 8.22 7.33 17.19
CA ASN A 37 9.01 7.37 15.96
C ASN A 37 9.32 5.94 15.52
N CYS A 38 8.27 5.12 15.45
CA CYS A 38 8.38 3.74 15.05
C CYS A 38 7.98 3.63 13.59
N GLY A 39 8.98 3.42 12.74
CA GLY A 39 8.74 2.98 11.39
C GLY A 39 9.80 3.38 10.37
N TYR A 40 9.64 2.88 9.16
CA TYR A 40 10.42 3.28 7.99
C TYR A 40 10.02 4.67 7.55
N GLU A 41 10.99 5.42 7.01
CA GLU A 41 10.71 6.70 6.40
C GLU A 41 9.68 6.55 5.26
N PRO A 42 8.75 7.51 5.12
CA PRO A 42 7.83 7.52 3.99
C PRO A 42 8.60 7.47 2.67
N ALA A 43 8.09 6.73 1.70
CA ALA A 43 8.71 6.63 0.38
C ALA A 43 8.94 8.05 -0.19
N PRO A 44 10.12 8.36 -0.76
CA PRO A 44 10.45 9.71 -1.27
C PRO A 44 9.41 10.26 -2.26
N ASN A 45 8.78 9.37 -3.01
CA ASN A 45 7.74 9.69 -3.99
C ASN A 45 6.43 10.21 -3.36
N CYS A 46 6.21 10.05 -2.05
CA CYS A 46 5.08 10.63 -1.32
C CYS A 46 5.07 12.17 -1.35
N LYS A 47 6.19 12.82 -1.74
CA LYS A 47 6.24 14.26 -1.96
C LYS A 47 5.57 14.69 -3.27
N ARG A 48 5.39 13.77 -4.22
CA ARG A 48 4.89 14.04 -5.58
C ARG A 48 3.52 13.40 -5.85
N PHE A 49 3.27 12.24 -5.26
CA PHE A 49 2.05 11.48 -5.46
C PHE A 49 1.34 11.23 -4.13
N GLN A 50 0.03 11.04 -4.20
CA GLN A 50 -0.75 10.64 -3.05
C GLN A 50 -0.35 9.23 -2.61
N CYS A 51 0.11 9.10 -1.36
CA CYS A 51 0.42 7.81 -0.75
C CYS A 51 -0.80 7.18 -0.07
N ALA A 52 -0.89 5.85 -0.16
CA ALA A 52 -1.84 5.06 0.62
C ALA A 52 -1.51 5.19 2.12
N SER A 53 -2.52 5.55 2.93
CA SER A 53 -2.39 5.61 4.37
C SER A 53 -2.29 4.22 5.00
N TYR A 54 -1.50 4.11 6.06
CA TYR A 54 -1.37 2.93 6.89
C TYR A 54 -1.03 3.32 8.33
N ALA A 55 -1.29 2.41 9.28
CA ALA A 55 -0.80 2.51 10.64
C ALA A 55 0.34 1.51 10.86
N VAL A 56 1.43 1.93 11.51
CA VAL A 56 2.50 1.02 11.91
C VAL A 56 2.08 0.35 13.21
N VAL A 57 1.92 -0.96 13.15
CA VAL A 57 1.50 -1.81 14.28
C VAL A 57 2.72 -2.30 15.05
N HIS A 58 3.81 -2.59 14.32
CA HIS A 58 5.06 -3.06 14.87
C HIS A 58 6.20 -2.65 13.94
N SER A 59 7.35 -2.29 14.50
CA SER A 59 8.52 -1.88 13.72
C SER A 59 9.77 -2.55 14.26
N GLN A 60 10.55 -3.13 13.37
CA GLN A 60 11.91 -3.60 13.62
C GLN A 60 12.83 -3.06 12.53
N LYS A 61 14.13 -3.32 12.68
CA LYS A 61 15.12 -2.92 11.68
C LYS A 61 14.81 -3.54 10.30
N GLU A 62 14.42 -4.81 10.27
CA GLU A 62 14.32 -5.62 9.05
C GLU A 62 12.93 -5.59 8.40
N PHE A 63 11.89 -5.24 9.16
CA PHE A 63 10.53 -5.11 8.66
C PHE A 63 9.64 -4.25 9.55
N GLU A 64 8.50 -3.84 9.01
CA GLU A 64 7.36 -3.29 9.73
C GLU A 64 6.12 -4.15 9.51
N ILE A 65 5.25 -4.23 10.52
CA ILE A 65 3.87 -4.67 10.34
C ILE A 65 3.00 -3.44 10.19
N ARG A 66 2.38 -3.29 9.03
CA ARG A 66 1.49 -2.17 8.70
C ARG A 66 0.05 -2.67 8.63
N LYS A 67 -0.88 -1.89 9.18
CA LYS A 67 -2.31 -2.06 9.01
C LYS A 67 -2.82 -1.10 7.93
N TYR A 68 -3.56 -1.64 6.97
CA TYR A 68 -4.19 -0.88 5.89
C TYR A 68 -5.71 -1.01 5.98
N ASP A 69 -6.39 0.12 5.76
CA ASP A 69 -7.83 0.12 5.58
C ASP A 69 -8.18 -0.25 4.13
N GLU A 70 -9.31 -0.94 4.01
CA GLU A 70 -9.93 -1.26 2.74
C GLU A 70 -10.21 0.00 1.93
N ALA A 71 -10.03 -0.09 0.63
CA ALA A 71 -10.31 0.99 -0.29
C ALA A 71 -10.57 0.52 -1.70
N LEU A 72 -11.26 1.38 -2.43
CA LEU A 72 -11.48 1.24 -3.86
C LEU A 72 -10.15 1.26 -4.59
N SER A 73 -9.95 0.25 -5.42
CA SER A 73 -8.80 0.10 -6.30
C SER A 73 -9.29 -0.39 -7.66
N VAL A 74 -8.45 -0.25 -8.68
CA VAL A 74 -8.70 -0.88 -9.99
C VAL A 74 -7.67 -1.97 -10.24
N SER A 75 -8.12 -3.07 -10.84
CA SER A 75 -7.31 -4.22 -11.22
C SER A 75 -7.15 -4.27 -12.72
N ALA A 76 -5.92 -4.46 -13.18
CA ALA A 76 -5.66 -4.96 -14.53
C ALA A 76 -6.09 -6.43 -14.63
N PRO A 77 -6.27 -6.93 -15.86
CA PRO A 77 -6.40 -8.37 -16.10
C PRO A 77 -5.19 -9.12 -15.57
N SER A 78 -5.40 -10.36 -15.14
CA SER A 78 -4.27 -11.21 -14.77
C SER A 78 -3.42 -11.51 -16.00
N VAL A 79 -2.10 -11.42 -15.85
CA VAL A 79 -1.12 -11.74 -16.89
C VAL A 79 -0.35 -12.98 -16.46
N THR A 80 -0.44 -14.05 -17.25
CA THR A 80 0.36 -15.26 -17.03
C THR A 80 1.61 -15.21 -17.90
N MET A 81 2.80 -15.11 -17.30
CA MET A 81 4.10 -15.11 -17.98
C MET A 81 5.19 -15.61 -17.04
N ASP A 82 6.36 -15.97 -17.56
CA ASP A 82 7.49 -16.38 -16.72
C ASP A 82 8.29 -15.18 -16.18
N ASP A 83 8.29 -14.06 -16.91
CA ASP A 83 8.98 -12.84 -16.49
C ASP A 83 8.07 -11.87 -15.74
N TYR A 84 8.34 -11.72 -14.44
CA TYR A 84 7.68 -10.77 -13.56
C TYR A 84 7.75 -9.33 -14.09
N LYS A 85 8.90 -8.88 -14.61
CA LYS A 85 9.10 -7.47 -14.98
C LYS A 85 8.20 -7.09 -16.17
N SER A 86 8.13 -7.96 -17.16
CA SER A 86 7.25 -7.79 -18.31
C SER A 86 5.78 -7.86 -17.90
N ALA A 87 5.41 -8.76 -16.98
CA ALA A 87 4.03 -8.90 -16.51
C ALA A 87 3.57 -7.65 -15.74
N ALA A 88 4.42 -7.18 -14.82
CA ALA A 88 4.23 -5.95 -14.06
C ALA A 88 4.08 -4.74 -15.00
N SER A 89 4.99 -4.61 -15.98
CA SER A 89 4.97 -3.50 -16.95
C SER A 89 3.70 -3.50 -17.80
N LYS A 90 3.26 -4.68 -18.26
CA LYS A 90 2.02 -4.83 -19.05
C LYS A 90 0.81 -4.42 -18.23
N GLY A 91 0.65 -4.95 -17.01
CA GLY A 91 -0.47 -4.58 -16.14
C GLY A 91 -0.46 -3.11 -15.72
N PHE A 92 0.72 -2.57 -15.43
CA PHE A 92 0.91 -1.14 -15.15
C PHE A 92 0.45 -0.29 -16.33
N LEU A 93 0.91 -0.58 -17.56
CA LEU A 93 0.57 0.22 -18.73
C LEU A 93 -0.94 0.20 -19.03
N THR A 94 -1.61 -0.93 -18.82
CA THR A 94 -3.07 -1.04 -18.95
C THR A 94 -3.77 -0.06 -18.01
N LEU A 95 -3.44 -0.06 -16.72
CA LEU A 95 -4.06 0.87 -15.77
C LEU A 95 -3.61 2.31 -15.95
N PHE A 96 -2.36 2.53 -16.35
CA PHE A 96 -1.82 3.86 -16.63
C PHE A 96 -2.57 4.52 -17.79
N ARG A 97 -2.90 3.79 -18.87
CA ARG A 97 -3.73 4.30 -19.95
C ARG A 97 -5.12 4.70 -19.46
N TYR A 98 -5.75 3.86 -18.64
CA TYR A 98 -7.04 4.17 -18.01
C TYR A 98 -6.99 5.46 -17.17
N TYR A 99 -5.96 5.62 -16.31
CA TYR A 99 -5.75 6.83 -15.50
C TYR A 99 -5.41 8.06 -16.36
N ASN A 100 -4.84 7.88 -17.55
CA ASN A 100 -4.50 8.98 -18.47
C ASN A 100 -5.61 9.33 -19.48
N GLY A 101 -6.86 8.95 -19.22
CA GLY A 101 -8.00 9.34 -20.04
C GLY A 101 -8.48 8.29 -21.02
N TYR A 102 -7.94 7.06 -21.00
CA TYR A 102 -8.52 5.93 -21.73
C TYR A 102 -9.67 5.29 -20.94
N ASN A 103 -10.67 6.11 -20.67
CA ASN A 103 -11.92 5.78 -20.00
C ASN A 103 -13.08 6.45 -20.73
N THR A 104 -14.32 6.05 -20.44
CA THR A 104 -15.51 6.51 -21.18
C THR A 104 -15.73 8.02 -21.13
N GLU A 105 -15.21 8.67 -20.09
CA GLU A 105 -15.35 10.12 -19.86
C GLU A 105 -14.15 10.92 -20.37
N ARG A 106 -13.10 10.27 -20.87
CA ARG A 106 -11.85 10.89 -21.36
C ARG A 106 -11.15 11.79 -20.33
N VAL A 107 -11.34 11.51 -19.04
CA VAL A 107 -10.79 12.31 -17.95
C VAL A 107 -9.52 11.70 -17.36
N LYS A 108 -8.59 12.52 -16.91
CA LYS A 108 -7.39 12.06 -16.20
C LYS A 108 -7.70 11.84 -14.72
N ILE A 109 -7.13 10.78 -14.16
CA ILE A 109 -7.18 10.42 -12.75
C ILE A 109 -5.77 10.54 -12.20
N ASN A 110 -5.61 11.20 -11.05
CA ASN A 110 -4.31 11.33 -10.41
C ASN A 110 -3.79 9.95 -9.98
N LEU A 111 -2.50 9.68 -10.22
CA LEU A 111 -1.88 8.45 -9.74
C LEU A 111 -1.68 8.47 -8.23
N THR A 112 -1.80 7.31 -7.62
CA THR A 112 -1.46 7.07 -6.22
C THR A 112 -0.30 6.07 -6.15
N ILE A 113 0.36 6.03 -5.00
CA ILE A 113 1.44 5.10 -4.71
C ILE A 113 1.21 4.40 -3.36
N PRO A 114 1.72 3.18 -3.16
CA PRO A 114 2.43 2.35 -4.14
C PRO A 114 1.50 1.72 -5.20
N VAL A 115 2.09 1.25 -6.29
CA VAL A 115 1.43 0.27 -7.18
C VAL A 115 1.55 -1.11 -6.54
N LEU A 116 0.43 -1.83 -6.44
CA LEU A 116 0.41 -3.18 -5.88
C LEU A 116 0.45 -4.23 -6.98
N ILE A 117 1.20 -5.29 -6.75
CA ILE A 117 1.26 -6.44 -7.64
C ILE A 117 1.04 -7.70 -6.81
N ASN A 118 -0.02 -8.43 -7.10
CA ASN A 118 -0.24 -9.76 -6.55
C ASN A 118 0.43 -10.80 -7.45
N VAL A 119 1.17 -11.72 -6.83
CA VAL A 119 1.92 -12.78 -7.51
C VAL A 119 1.33 -14.12 -7.08
N LYS A 120 0.88 -14.93 -8.05
CA LYS A 120 0.39 -16.29 -7.83
C LYS A 120 1.02 -17.21 -8.87
N ASN A 121 2.10 -17.90 -8.49
CA ASN A 121 2.94 -18.66 -9.42
C ASN A 121 3.42 -17.75 -10.57
N THR A 122 3.08 -18.09 -11.82
CA THR A 122 3.37 -17.31 -13.03
C THR A 122 2.26 -16.33 -13.41
N SER A 123 1.24 -16.17 -12.55
CA SER A 123 0.12 -15.26 -12.76
C SER A 123 0.28 -13.99 -11.91
N TYR A 124 0.15 -12.84 -12.56
CA TYR A 124 0.38 -11.52 -11.97
C TYR A 124 -0.83 -10.62 -12.15
N ASN A 125 -1.24 -9.92 -11.09
CA ASN A 125 -2.30 -8.94 -11.13
C ASN A 125 -1.79 -7.60 -10.59
N VAL A 126 -1.94 -6.54 -11.37
CA VAL A 126 -1.54 -5.18 -10.99
C VAL A 126 -2.76 -4.39 -10.51
N TYR A 127 -2.58 -3.60 -9.46
CA TYR A 127 -3.63 -2.76 -8.89
C TYR A 127 -3.15 -1.33 -8.65
N PHE A 128 -3.99 -0.36 -9.01
CA PHE A 128 -3.84 1.04 -8.61
C PHE A 128 -4.93 1.39 -7.59
N ARG A 129 -4.53 1.94 -6.45
CA ARG A 129 -5.48 2.46 -5.46
C ARG A 129 -6.11 3.74 -6.02
N ALA A 130 -7.43 3.89 -5.89
CA ALA A 130 -8.08 5.12 -6.32
C ALA A 130 -7.66 6.30 -5.42
N PRO A 131 -7.53 7.53 -5.96
CA PRO A 131 -7.29 8.72 -5.15
C PRO A 131 -8.34 8.91 -4.05
N LYS A 132 -7.97 9.61 -2.97
CA LYS A 132 -8.84 9.83 -1.80
C LYS A 132 -10.19 10.45 -2.17
N GLU A 133 -10.25 11.27 -3.20
CA GLU A 133 -11.50 11.88 -3.68
C GLU A 133 -12.55 10.86 -4.20
N TYR A 134 -12.14 9.64 -4.53
CA TYR A 134 -13.03 8.53 -4.92
C TYR A 134 -13.30 7.55 -3.78
N GLN A 135 -12.71 7.76 -2.60
CA GLN A 135 -12.83 6.84 -1.47
C GLN A 135 -13.99 7.27 -0.56
N ASN A 136 -15.01 6.42 -0.44
CA ASN A 136 -16.20 6.68 0.39
C ASN A 136 -16.91 8.01 0.05
N THR A 137 -16.95 8.37 -1.24
CA THR A 137 -17.60 9.59 -1.74
C THR A 137 -18.71 9.28 -2.76
N THR A 138 -19.48 10.29 -3.13
CA THR A 138 -20.43 10.21 -4.27
C THR A 138 -19.74 10.30 -5.63
N LYS A 139 -18.45 10.70 -5.68
CA LYS A 139 -17.67 10.78 -6.92
C LYS A 139 -17.25 9.37 -7.33
N LEU A 140 -17.77 8.92 -8.47
CA LEU A 140 -17.46 7.60 -9.02
C LEU A 140 -16.24 7.67 -9.93
N LEU A 141 -15.46 6.57 -9.95
CA LEU A 141 -14.41 6.39 -10.95
C LEU A 141 -15.03 6.31 -12.36
N PRO A 142 -14.42 6.92 -13.38
CA PRO A 142 -14.93 6.85 -14.74
C PRO A 142 -14.87 5.40 -15.23
N LYS A 143 -15.85 4.98 -16.03
CA LYS A 143 -15.92 3.58 -16.49
C LYS A 143 -14.73 3.27 -17.42
N PRO A 144 -14.03 2.15 -17.25
CA PRO A 144 -12.99 1.74 -18.18
C PRO A 144 -13.55 1.47 -19.57
N THR A 145 -12.80 1.84 -20.62
CA THR A 145 -13.10 1.42 -21.99
C THR A 145 -12.75 -0.05 -22.21
N ASP A 146 -11.70 -0.54 -21.55
CA ASP A 146 -11.34 -1.96 -21.50
C ASP A 146 -12.18 -2.68 -20.44
N LYS A 147 -13.05 -3.58 -20.90
CA LYS A 147 -13.96 -4.36 -20.05
C LYS A 147 -13.25 -5.31 -19.09
N ASN A 148 -11.97 -5.59 -19.32
CA ASN A 148 -11.18 -6.46 -18.46
C ASN A 148 -10.58 -5.71 -17.25
N ILE A 149 -10.67 -4.37 -17.21
CA ILE A 149 -10.33 -3.59 -16.02
C ILE A 149 -11.49 -3.63 -15.03
N GLN A 150 -11.22 -4.02 -13.80
CA GLN A 150 -12.23 -4.21 -12.76
C GLN A 150 -11.99 -3.29 -11.58
N GLN A 151 -13.07 -2.77 -10.98
CA GLN A 151 -13.00 -2.12 -9.67
C GLN A 151 -13.06 -3.18 -8.58
N VAL A 152 -12.19 -3.08 -7.58
CA VAL A 152 -12.05 -4.05 -6.48
C VAL A 152 -11.79 -3.33 -5.16
N THR A 153 -12.18 -3.96 -4.05
CA THR A 153 -11.84 -3.46 -2.71
C THR A 153 -10.61 -4.20 -2.17
N LEU A 154 -9.58 -3.45 -1.79
CA LEU A 154 -8.30 -3.97 -1.28
C LEU A 154 -7.77 -3.15 -0.09
N PRO A 155 -6.96 -3.76 0.79
CA PRO A 155 -6.54 -5.16 0.78
C PRO A 155 -7.57 -6.11 1.41
N LYS A 156 -7.58 -7.39 0.98
CA LYS A 156 -8.42 -8.44 1.58
C LYS A 156 -7.97 -8.86 2.99
N HIS A 157 -6.69 -8.62 3.30
CA HIS A 157 -6.10 -8.84 4.61
C HIS A 157 -5.63 -7.50 5.16
N LYS A 158 -5.99 -7.21 6.41
CA LYS A 158 -5.79 -5.88 7.02
C LYS A 158 -4.33 -5.59 7.38
N PHE A 159 -3.48 -6.60 7.49
CA PHE A 159 -2.10 -6.47 7.93
C PHE A 159 -1.12 -6.96 6.86
N ALA A 160 0.00 -6.27 6.73
CA ALA A 160 1.10 -6.64 5.84
C ALA A 160 2.45 -6.47 6.55
N ALA A 161 3.34 -7.44 6.37
CA ALA A 161 4.75 -7.27 6.68
C ALA A 161 5.44 -6.56 5.51
N VAL A 162 6.13 -5.46 5.78
CA VAL A 162 6.82 -4.65 4.77
C VAL A 162 8.29 -4.59 5.12
N THR A 163 9.12 -4.94 4.15
CA THR A 163 10.57 -4.73 4.18
C THR A 163 10.93 -3.80 3.01
N SER A 164 12.03 -3.07 3.14
CA SER A 164 12.51 -2.16 2.10
C SER A 164 13.92 -2.55 1.69
N PHE A 165 14.22 -2.42 0.39
CA PHE A 165 15.50 -2.77 -0.20
C PHE A 165 15.99 -1.62 -1.07
N GLY A 166 17.31 -1.41 -1.09
CA GLY A 166 17.93 -0.29 -1.80
C GLY A 166 17.99 0.97 -0.93
N SER A 167 19.20 1.49 -0.77
CA SER A 167 19.55 2.74 -0.06
C SER A 167 20.10 3.76 -1.05
#